data_AF-A0A1V2A4H3-F1
#
_entry.id   AF-A0A1V2A4H3-F1
#
_cell.length_a   1.000
_cell.length_b   1.000
_cell.length_c   1.000
_cell.angle_alpha   90.00
_cell.angle_beta   90.00
_cell.angle_gamma   90.00
#
_symmetry.space_group_name_H-M   'P 1'
#
loop_
_entity.id
_entity.type
_entity.pdbx_description
1 polymer ?
#
loop_
_entity_poly.entity_id
_entity_poly.type
_entity_poly.pdbx_seq_one_letter_code
_entity_poly.pdbx_strand_id
1 'polypeptide(L)'
;MQLTEQTKTLQSLVKKAKLIYEERRESKEAADFFGVVKPFADEMDRVANKWEASALKWLELNPKKYVHAAQIVQAADNARRVGAHAHFFDTSKSKFIQSADSALYVLESLEKIIIAD
;
A
#
# COMPACT_ATOMS: atom_id res chain seq x y z
N MET A 1 -9.34 -10.26 -11.48
CA MET A 1 -8.00 -9.64 -11.56
C MET A 1 -7.00 -10.63 -11.04
N GLN A 2 -6.00 -11.01 -11.85
CA GLN A 2 -4.87 -11.82 -11.40
C GLN A 2 -4.13 -11.09 -10.28
N LEU A 3 -3.59 -11.82 -9.31
CA LEU A 3 -2.89 -11.27 -8.13
C LEU A 3 -1.80 -10.26 -8.54
N THR A 4 -1.09 -10.51 -9.63
CA THR A 4 -0.09 -9.60 -10.22
C THR A 4 -0.63 -8.20 -10.47
N GLU A 5 -1.82 -8.08 -11.07
CA GLU A 5 -2.43 -6.77 -11.34
C GLU A 5 -2.86 -6.06 -10.06
N GLN A 6 -3.32 -6.81 -9.05
CA GLN A 6 -3.65 -6.23 -7.75
C GLN A 6 -2.38 -5.71 -7.06
N THR A 7 -1.28 -6.47 -7.10
CA THR A 7 0.02 -6.06 -6.56
C THR A 7 0.51 -4.78 -7.23
N LYS A 8 0.51 -4.71 -8.57
CA LYS A 8 0.92 -3.51 -9.31
C LYS A 8 0.04 -2.29 -9.04
N THR A 9 -1.27 -2.51 -8.90
CA THR A 9 -2.21 -1.45 -8.55
C THR A 9 -1.90 -0.88 -7.17
N LEU A 10 -1.70 -1.76 -6.17
CA LEU A 10 -1.40 -1.33 -4.81
C LEU A 10 -0.03 -0.64 -4.71
N GLN A 11 1.00 -1.14 -5.40
CA GLN A 11 2.29 -0.47 -5.52
C GLN A 11 2.14 0.94 -6.10
N SER A 12 1.36 1.10 -7.16
CA SER A 12 1.12 2.39 -7.80
C SER A 12 0.42 3.36 -6.86
N LEU A 13 -0.56 2.88 -6.07
CA LEU A 13 -1.24 3.69 -5.06
C LEU A 13 -0.30 4.12 -3.93
N VAL A 14 0.54 3.21 -3.41
CA VAL A 14 1.52 3.56 -2.37
C VAL A 14 2.56 4.55 -2.89
N LYS A 15 3.01 4.40 -4.15
CA LYS A 15 3.90 5.38 -4.81
C LYS A 15 3.22 6.74 -4.97
N LYS A 16 1.96 6.76 -5.41
CA LYS A 16 1.15 7.98 -5.51
C LYS A 16 0.97 8.66 -4.15
N ALA A 17 0.74 7.89 -3.08
CA ALA A 17 0.64 8.42 -1.73
C ALA A 17 1.93 9.13 -1.29
N LYS A 18 3.11 8.61 -1.65
CA LYS A 18 4.39 9.28 -1.39
C LYS A 18 4.50 10.63 -2.10
N LEU A 19 4.04 10.71 -3.35
CA LEU A 19 4.04 11.97 -4.13
C LEU A 19 3.09 13.00 -3.52
N ILE A 20 1.85 12.58 -3.22
CA ILE A 20 0.85 13.42 -2.54
C ILE A 20 1.42 13.96 -1.23
N TYR A 21 2.04 13.09 -0.44
CA TYR A 21 2.57 13.47 0.86
C TYR A 21 3.69 14.51 0.74
N GLU A 22 4.63 14.35 -0.19
CA GLU A 22 5.69 15.34 -0.39
C GLU A 22 5.11 16.69 -0.87
N GLU A 23 4.18 16.68 -1.82
CA GLU A 23 3.49 17.90 -2.29
C GLU A 23 2.76 18.64 -1.16
N ARG A 24 2.07 17.90 -0.28
CA ARG A 24 1.37 18.47 0.88
C ARG A 24 2.33 19.02 1.92
N ARG A 25 3.50 18.41 2.07
CA ARG A 25 4.57 18.89 2.96
C ARG A 25 5.19 20.19 2.48
N GLU A 26 5.34 20.34 1.17
CA GLU A 26 5.86 21.55 0.54
C GLU A 26 4.84 22.70 0.60
N SER A 27 3.60 22.44 0.20
CA SER A 27 2.53 23.46 0.18
C SER A 27 1.98 23.83 1.57
N LYS A 28 1.96 22.87 2.51
CA LYS A 28 1.30 22.98 3.83
C LYS A 28 -0.18 23.32 3.76
N GLU A 29 -0.82 22.99 2.63
CA GLU A 29 -2.24 23.23 2.43
C GLU A 29 -3.07 22.03 2.89
N ALA A 30 -4.10 22.31 3.69
CA ALA A 30 -5.09 21.32 4.06
C ALA A 30 -5.86 20.85 2.82
N ALA A 31 -6.05 19.53 2.69
CA ALA A 31 -6.87 18.94 1.63
C ALA A 31 -8.33 18.88 2.07
N ASP A 32 -9.26 19.04 1.12
CA ASP A 32 -10.68 18.79 1.39
C ASP A 32 -10.91 17.32 1.74
N PHE A 33 -11.48 17.07 2.92
CA PHE A 33 -11.64 15.73 3.44
C PHE A 33 -12.57 14.89 2.58
N PHE A 34 -13.72 15.43 2.18
CA PHE A 34 -14.74 14.64 1.47
C PHE A 34 -14.45 14.49 -0.03
N GLY A 35 -13.86 15.50 -0.67
CA GLY A 35 -13.55 15.51 -2.10
C GLY A 35 -12.18 14.95 -2.46
N VAL A 36 -11.21 14.93 -1.53
CA VAL A 36 -9.83 14.53 -1.83
C VAL A 36 -9.35 13.41 -0.91
N VAL A 37 -9.39 13.62 0.41
CA VAL A 37 -8.78 12.67 1.37
C VAL A 37 -9.53 11.34 1.40
N LYS A 38 -10.83 11.38 1.66
CA LYS A 38 -11.68 10.19 1.80
C LYS A 38 -11.70 9.35 0.52
N PRO A 39 -11.88 9.91 -0.70
CA PRO A 39 -11.84 9.11 -1.92
C PRO A 39 -10.54 8.34 -2.12
N PHE A 40 -9.39 8.97 -1.82
CA PHE A 40 -8.09 8.30 -1.94
C PHE A 40 -7.89 7.21 -0.89
N ALA A 41 -8.27 7.48 0.36
CA ALA A 41 -8.20 6.50 1.45
C ALA A 41 -9.13 5.30 1.19
N ASP A 42 -10.35 5.53 0.70
CA ASP A 42 -11.31 4.48 0.34
C ASP A 42 -10.80 3.62 -0.84
N GLU A 43 -10.16 4.25 -1.84
CA GLU A 43 -9.53 3.52 -2.94
C GLU A 43 -8.38 2.63 -2.43
N MET A 44 -7.50 3.17 -1.60
CA MET A 44 -6.39 2.43 -1.00
C MET A 44 -6.90 1.23 -0.20
N ASP A 45 -7.88 1.44 0.69
CA ASP A 45 -8.43 0.38 1.52
C ASP A 45 -9.07 -0.74 0.68
N ARG A 46 -9.88 -0.38 -0.31
CA ARG A 46 -10.51 -1.35 -1.22
C ARG A 46 -9.46 -2.20 -1.95
N VAL A 47 -8.40 -1.58 -2.47
CA VAL A 47 -7.34 -2.31 -3.19
C VAL A 47 -6.51 -3.15 -2.23
N ALA A 48 -6.16 -2.64 -1.06
CA ALA A 48 -5.42 -3.36 -0.02
C ALA A 48 -6.20 -4.60 0.47
N ASN A 49 -7.49 -4.46 0.78
CA ASN A 49 -8.37 -5.56 1.18
C ASN A 49 -8.39 -6.69 0.14
N LYS A 50 -8.54 -6.32 -1.14
CA LYS A 50 -8.62 -7.29 -2.24
C LYS A 50 -7.29 -8.00 -2.47
N TRP A 51 -6.19 -7.24 -2.42
CA TRP A 51 -4.83 -7.76 -2.56
C TRP A 51 -4.49 -8.72 -1.42
N GLU A 52 -4.74 -8.33 -0.17
CA GLU A 52 -4.48 -9.15 1.02
C GLU A 52 -5.16 -10.51 0.92
N ALA A 53 -6.48 -10.52 0.68
CA ALA A 53 -7.24 -11.77 0.55
C ALA A 53 -6.71 -12.67 -0.58
N SER A 54 -6.35 -12.08 -1.72
CA SER A 54 -5.84 -12.83 -2.87
C SER A 54 -4.42 -13.34 -2.64
N ALA A 55 -3.56 -12.56 -2.00
CA ALA A 55 -2.18 -12.90 -1.68
C ALA A 55 -2.10 -14.01 -0.62
N LEU A 56 -2.93 -13.93 0.43
CA LEU A 56 -3.03 -14.97 1.45
C LEU A 56 -3.50 -16.29 0.84
N LYS A 57 -4.58 -16.26 0.06
CA LYS A 57 -5.08 -17.46 -0.65
C LYS A 57 -4.04 -18.05 -1.59
N TRP A 58 -3.30 -17.21 -2.31
CA TRP A 58 -2.25 -17.68 -3.20
C TRP A 58 -1.09 -18.32 -2.42
N LEU A 59 -0.71 -17.75 -1.27
CA LEU A 59 0.36 -18.29 -0.43
C LEU A 59 -0.03 -19.61 0.24
N GLU A 60 -1.29 -19.80 0.60
CA GLU A 60 -1.83 -21.07 1.08
C GLU A 60 -1.71 -22.18 0.02
N LEU A 61 -2.01 -21.85 -1.25
CA LEU A 61 -1.92 -22.77 -2.37
C LEU A 61 -0.48 -22.97 -2.88
N ASN A 62 0.40 -21.99 -2.64
CA ASN A 62 1.79 -21.98 -3.10
C ASN A 62 2.74 -21.62 -1.95
N PRO A 63 2.96 -22.52 -0.97
CA PRO A 63 3.79 -22.22 0.19
C PRO A 63 5.20 -21.79 -0.21
N LYS A 64 5.66 -20.66 0.33
CA LYS A 64 7.00 -20.11 0.09
C LYS A 64 7.85 -20.18 1.35
N LYS A 65 9.14 -20.48 1.17
CA LYS A 65 10.09 -20.64 2.29
C LYS A 65 10.32 -19.35 3.08
N TYR A 66 10.28 -18.20 2.42
CA TYR A 66 10.67 -16.90 2.99
C TYR A 66 9.59 -15.81 2.91
N VAL A 67 8.36 -16.19 2.51
CA VAL A 67 7.21 -15.28 2.51
C VAL A 67 6.12 -15.88 3.38
N HIS A 68 5.67 -15.12 4.36
CA HIS A 68 4.71 -15.56 5.37
C HIS A 68 3.48 -14.64 5.39
N ALA A 69 2.34 -15.18 5.81
CA ALA A 69 1.07 -14.47 5.90
C ALA A 69 1.18 -13.14 6.67
N ALA A 70 1.95 -13.12 7.77
CA ALA A 70 2.16 -11.91 8.56
C ALA A 70 2.77 -10.74 7.76
N GLN A 71 3.66 -11.02 6.80
CA GLN A 71 4.23 -9.97 5.95
C GLN A 71 3.18 -9.39 5.00
N ILE A 72 2.27 -10.22 4.49
CA ILE A 72 1.16 -9.80 3.63
C ILE A 72 0.20 -8.90 4.39
N VAL A 73 -0.27 -9.35 5.57
CA VAL A 73 -1.17 -8.56 6.43
C VAL A 73 -0.53 -7.23 6.79
N GLN A 74 0.73 -7.24 7.24
CA GLN A 74 1.45 -6.03 7.63
C GLN A 74 1.64 -5.05 6.47
N ALA A 75 1.87 -5.55 5.26
CA ALA A 75 2.00 -4.71 4.08
C ALA A 75 0.66 -4.06 3.68
N ALA A 76 -0.45 -4.79 3.79
CA ALA A 76 -1.79 -4.25 3.57
C ALA A 76 -2.11 -3.14 4.58
N ASP A 77 -1.83 -3.37 5.86
CA ASP A 77 -2.03 -2.37 6.93
C ASP A 77 -1.17 -1.13 6.74
N ASN A 78 0.09 -1.31 6.32
CA ASN A 78 0.97 -0.19 6.01
C ASN A 78 0.45 0.61 4.80
N ALA A 79 -0.08 -0.05 3.77
CA ALA A 79 -0.70 0.62 2.62
C ALA A 79 -1.94 1.42 3.06
N ARG A 80 -2.85 0.84 3.86
CA ARG A 80 -4.02 1.54 4.42
C ARG A 80 -3.62 2.77 5.22
N ARG A 81 -2.63 2.63 6.11
CA ARG A 81 -2.07 3.73 6.92
C ARG A 81 -1.54 4.85 6.02
N VAL A 82 -0.77 4.50 5.00
CA VAL A 82 -0.22 5.46 4.05
C VAL A 82 -1.32 6.15 3.24
N GLY A 83 -2.34 5.43 2.80
CA GLY A 83 -3.50 6.01 2.11
C GLY A 83 -4.26 7.02 2.99
N ALA A 84 -4.52 6.66 4.24
CA ALA A 84 -5.20 7.52 5.20
C ALA A 84 -4.40 8.79 5.53
N HIS A 85 -3.05 8.72 5.55
CA HIS A 85 -2.21 9.82 5.99
C HIS A 85 -1.57 10.65 4.86
N ALA A 86 -1.72 10.25 3.59
CA ALA A 86 -1.02 10.90 2.47
C ALA A 86 -1.28 12.40 2.37
N HIS A 87 -2.49 12.85 2.69
CA HIS A 87 -2.89 14.25 2.59
C HIS A 87 -2.62 15.11 3.82
N PHE A 88 -2.05 14.52 4.87
CA PHE A 88 -1.86 15.17 6.18
C PHE A 88 -0.38 15.51 6.41
N PHE A 89 0.01 16.75 6.10
CA PHE A 89 1.41 17.21 6.14
C PHE A 89 2.02 17.23 7.55
N ASP A 90 1.19 17.26 8.58
CA ASP A 90 1.57 17.17 10.00
C ASP A 90 1.95 15.74 10.43
N THR A 91 1.63 14.73 9.62
CA THR A 91 2.10 13.36 9.83
C THR A 91 3.63 13.33 9.93
N SER A 92 4.16 12.47 10.79
CA SER A 92 5.61 12.26 10.92
C SER A 92 6.19 11.71 9.62
N LYS A 93 7.14 12.45 9.01
CA LYS A 93 7.82 12.03 7.76
C LYS A 93 8.48 10.67 7.90
N SER A 94 9.19 10.42 8.99
CA SER A 94 9.85 9.12 9.20
C SER A 94 8.85 7.97 9.26
N LYS A 95 7.76 8.11 10.05
CA LYS A 95 6.74 7.07 10.17
C LYS A 95 6.00 6.81 8.85
N PHE A 96 5.66 7.88 8.12
CA PHE A 96 4.99 7.77 6.83
C PHE A 96 5.86 7.03 5.81
N ILE A 97 7.10 7.49 5.63
CA ILE A 97 8.03 6.90 4.66
C ILE A 97 8.37 5.45 5.03
N GLN A 98 8.61 5.16 6.31
CA GLN A 98 8.87 3.80 6.77
C GLN A 98 7.70 2.85 6.45
N SER A 99 6.46 3.29 6.66
CA SER A 99 5.28 2.49 6.34
C SER A 99 5.17 2.27 4.83
N ALA A 100 5.36 3.31 4.02
CA ALA A 100 5.29 3.22 2.57
C ALA A 100 6.37 2.29 1.99
N ASP A 101 7.62 2.44 2.43
CA ASP A 101 8.74 1.62 1.96
C ASP A 101 8.60 0.17 2.43
N SER A 102 8.11 -0.07 3.64
CA SER A 102 7.81 -1.41 4.14
C SER A 102 6.73 -2.10 3.31
N ALA A 103 5.65 -1.40 2.94
CA ALA A 103 4.61 -1.93 2.07
C ALA A 103 5.16 -2.25 0.67
N LEU A 104 5.90 -1.31 0.06
CA LEU A 104 6.48 -1.49 -1.27
C LEU A 104 7.44 -2.68 -1.33
N TYR A 105 8.31 -2.83 -0.32
CA TYR A 105 9.25 -3.95 -0.26
C TYR A 105 8.55 -5.32 -0.33
N VAL A 106 7.48 -5.51 0.44
CA VAL A 106 6.72 -6.77 0.44
C VAL A 106 6.00 -6.96 -0.89
N LEU A 107 5.39 -5.91 -1.44
CA LEU A 107 4.70 -5.96 -2.72
C LEU A 107 5.63 -6.34 -3.87
N GLU A 108 6.80 -5.70 -3.95
CA GLU A 108 7.84 -5.99 -4.95
C GLU A 108 8.42 -7.40 -4.78
N SER A 109 8.58 -7.85 -3.53
CA SER A 109 9.04 -9.21 -3.24
C SER A 109 8.01 -10.24 -3.72
N LEU A 110 6.73 -10.03 -3.42
CA LEU A 110 5.67 -10.92 -3.85
C LEU A 110 5.51 -10.92 -5.37
N GLU A 111 5.57 -9.77 -6.03
CA GLU A 111 5.51 -9.66 -7.49
C GLU A 111 6.58 -10.52 -8.18
N LYS A 112 7.84 -10.42 -7.72
CA LYS A 112 8.95 -11.22 -8.27
C LYS A 112 8.71 -12.72 -8.13
N ILE A 113 8.13 -13.14 -7.00
CA ILE A 113 7.84 -14.56 -6.75
C ILE A 113 6.71 -15.04 -7.66
N ILE A 114 5.62 -14.27 -7.80
CA ILE A 114 4.49 -14.64 -8.65
C ILE A 114 4.91 -14.75 -10.12
N ILE A 115 5.82 -13.90 -10.60
CA ILE A 115 6.31 -13.94 -11.99
C ILE A 115 7.24 -15.15 -12.25
N ALA A 116 7.89 -15.65 -11.20
CA ALA A 116 8.83 -16.77 -11.30
C ALA A 116 8.16 -18.16 -11.17
N ASP A 117 6.88 -18.21 -10.79
CA ASP A 117 6.06 -19.43 -10.71
C ASP A 117 5.22 -19.65 -11.97
#